data_AF-A0A7W4EGH3-F1
#
_entry.id   AF-A0A7W4EGH3-F1
#
_cell.length_a   1.000
_cell.length_b   1.000
_cell.length_c   1.000
_cell.angle_alpha   90.00
_cell.angle_beta   90.00
_cell.angle_gamma   90.00
#
_symmetry.space_group_name_H-M   'P 1'
#
loop_
_entity.id
_entity.type
_entity.pdbx_description
1 polymer ?
#
loop_
_entity_poly.entity_id
_entity_poly.type
_entity_poly.pdbx_seq_one_letter_code
_entity_poly.pdbx_strand_id
1 'polypeptide(L)'
;MGFVDILINNGFAEEFDWKCELECFESLLTEIKSFKVYDLELPPLTEDKNDVYEWIKTINTIWQEQGFCLMQMYIDSDSYVIFPIEASKTEFLETESKKINEMFMIC
;
A
#
# COMPACT_ATOMS: atom_id res chain seq x y z
N MET A 1 11.38 -5.81 16.93
CA MET A 1 11.16 -4.88 15.83
C MET A 1 11.30 -5.69 14.55
N GLY A 2 10.16 -6.07 13.98
CA GLY A 2 10.10 -6.85 12.74
C GLY A 2 10.40 -5.97 11.54
N PHE A 3 10.49 -6.59 10.37
CA PHE A 3 10.76 -5.90 9.10
C PHE A 3 9.69 -4.84 8.78
N VAL A 4 8.42 -5.17 9.01
CA VAL A 4 7.26 -4.27 8.90
C VAL A 4 7.45 -3.01 9.75
N ASP A 5 7.77 -3.16 11.04
CA ASP A 5 7.95 -2.04 11.96
C ASP A 5 9.03 -1.08 11.45
N ILE A 6 10.11 -1.60 10.88
CA ILE A 6 11.21 -0.79 10.36
C ILE A 6 10.73 0.06 9.18
N LEU A 7 9.93 -0.51 8.28
CA LEU A 7 9.41 0.23 7.13
C LEU A 7 8.43 1.33 7.53
N ILE A 8 7.50 1.02 8.45
CA ILE A 8 6.52 2.00 8.95
C ILE A 8 7.22 3.14 9.70
N ASN A 9 8.10 2.81 10.66
CA ASN A 9 8.79 3.83 11.45
C ASN A 9 9.73 4.72 10.62
N ASN A 10 10.11 4.28 9.41
CA ASN A 10 10.89 5.09 8.47
C ASN A 10 10.04 5.72 7.36
N GLY A 11 8.70 5.58 7.39
CA GLY A 11 7.77 6.19 6.44
C GLY A 11 7.78 5.57 5.04
N PHE A 12 8.20 4.31 4.91
CA PHE A 12 8.22 3.57 3.63
C PHE A 12 6.93 2.78 3.38
N ALA A 13 6.20 2.45 4.43
CA ALA A 13 4.91 1.78 4.39
C ALA A 13 4.04 2.35 5.51
N GLU A 14 2.75 2.05 5.46
CA GLU A 14 1.80 2.46 6.48
C GLU A 14 0.81 1.33 6.75
N GLU A 15 0.33 1.24 8.00
CA GLU A 15 -0.62 0.23 8.44
C GLU A 15 -2.03 0.82 8.55
N PHE A 16 -2.99 0.20 7.88
CA PHE A 16 -4.39 0.61 7.88
C PHE A 16 -5.25 -0.47 8.53
N ASP A 17 -5.99 -0.09 9.56
CA ASP A 17 -7.06 -0.95 10.12
C ASP A 17 -8.13 -1.15 9.04
N TRP A 18 -8.73 -2.35 8.94
CA TRP A 18 -9.83 -2.60 8.01
C TRP A 18 -11.05 -1.70 8.23
N LYS A 19 -11.20 -1.11 9.43
CA LYS A 19 -12.20 -0.09 9.78
C LYS A 19 -11.71 1.35 9.65
N CYS A 20 -10.57 1.59 9.02
CA CYS A 20 -10.05 2.93 8.81
C CYS A 20 -11.09 3.79 8.06
N GLU A 21 -11.28 5.03 8.50
CA GLU A 21 -12.11 6.01 7.82
C GLU A 21 -11.39 6.54 6.57
N LEU A 22 -12.15 6.94 5.54
CA LEU A 22 -11.57 7.36 4.27
C LEU A 22 -10.60 8.55 4.43
N GLU A 23 -10.98 9.56 5.22
CA GLU A 23 -10.14 10.72 5.49
C GLU A 23 -8.80 10.32 6.14
N CYS A 24 -8.83 9.37 7.08
CA CYS A 24 -7.62 8.82 7.69
C CYS A 24 -6.79 8.06 6.66
N PHE A 25 -7.43 7.24 5.83
CA PHE A 25 -6.76 6.47 4.79
C PHE A 25 -6.01 7.38 3.80
N GLU A 26 -6.69 8.39 3.27
CA GLU A 26 -6.12 9.35 2.32
C GLU A 26 -4.97 10.14 2.94
N SER A 27 -5.17 10.68 4.14
CA SER A 27 -4.15 11.46 4.86
C SER A 27 -2.88 10.66 5.07
N LEU A 28 -3.00 9.45 5.63
CA LEU A 28 -1.86 8.57 5.91
C LEU A 28 -1.16 8.09 4.62
N LEU A 29 -1.91 7.77 3.58
CA LEU A 29 -1.34 7.32 2.31
C LEU A 29 -0.48 8.41 1.64
N THR A 30 -0.90 9.68 1.73
CA THR A 30 -0.12 10.81 1.19
C THR A 30 1.16 11.09 1.96
N GLU A 31 1.27 10.62 3.21
CA GLU A 31 2.46 10.80 4.04
C GLU A 31 3.58 9.80 3.72
N ILE A 32 3.28 8.69 3.04
CA ILE A 32 4.27 7.69 2.66
C ILE A 32 5.32 8.33 1.73
N LYS A 33 6.61 8.09 2.02
CA LYS A 33 7.72 8.70 1.25
C LYS A 33 7.65 8.39 -0.23
N SER A 34 7.32 7.16 -0.61
CA SER A 34 7.21 6.77 -2.02
C SER A 34 6.08 7.50 -2.74
N PHE A 35 4.99 7.83 -2.05
CA PHE A 35 3.93 8.68 -2.60
C PHE A 35 4.48 10.03 -3.07
N LYS A 36 5.25 10.70 -2.20
CA LYS A 36 5.90 12.00 -2.47
C LYS A 36 7.01 11.89 -3.52
N VAL A 37 7.79 10.80 -3.51
CA VAL A 37 8.90 10.59 -4.46
C VAL A 37 8.41 10.33 -5.88
N TYR A 38 7.30 9.60 -6.02
CA TYR A 38 6.70 9.31 -7.31
C TYR A 38 5.73 10.39 -7.79
N ASP A 39 5.51 11.45 -7.00
CA ASP A 39 4.58 12.55 -7.31
C ASP A 39 3.16 12.05 -7.66
N LEU A 40 2.67 11.11 -6.84
CA LEU A 40 1.39 10.45 -7.10
C LEU A 40 0.22 11.36 -6.70
N GLU A 41 -0.88 11.23 -7.44
CA GLU A 41 -2.15 11.86 -7.09
C GLU A 41 -3.13 10.79 -6.61
N LEU A 42 -3.87 11.11 -5.54
CA LEU A 42 -4.96 10.25 -5.09
C LEU A 42 -6.14 10.35 -6.06
N PRO A 43 -6.66 9.23 -6.56
CA PRO A 43 -7.91 9.24 -7.30
C PRO A 43 -9.10 9.53 -6.37
N PRO A 44 -10.26 9.94 -6.91
CA PRO A 44 -11.45 10.16 -6.12
C PRO A 44 -11.94 8.84 -5.51
N LEU A 45 -11.83 8.72 -4.19
CA LEU A 45 -12.35 7.61 -3.41
C LEU A 45 -13.74 7.94 -2.84
N THR A 46 -14.51 6.91 -2.50
CA THR A 46 -15.86 7.05 -1.98
C THR A 46 -16.07 6.25 -0.69
N GLU A 47 -16.67 6.87 0.32
CA GLU A 47 -16.93 6.26 1.63
C GLU A 47 -18.00 5.17 1.58
N ASP A 48 -18.86 5.16 0.56
CA ASP A 48 -19.94 4.17 0.39
C ASP A 48 -19.42 2.72 0.34
N LYS A 49 -18.12 2.55 0.07
CA LYS A 49 -17.46 1.25 0.03
C LYS A 49 -16.95 0.75 1.39
N ASN A 50 -16.80 1.59 2.42
CA ASN A 50 -16.38 1.27 3.81
C ASN A 50 -15.44 0.05 3.94
N ASP A 51 -14.49 -0.10 3.02
CA ASP A 51 -13.60 -1.25 2.94
C ASP A 51 -12.30 -0.75 2.33
N VAL A 52 -11.25 -0.77 3.15
CA VAL A 52 -9.88 -0.42 2.77
C VAL A 52 -9.45 -1.19 1.52
N TYR A 53 -9.86 -2.45 1.38
CA TYR A 53 -9.53 -3.26 0.22
C TYR A 53 -10.12 -2.68 -1.08
N GLU A 54 -11.36 -2.20 -1.05
CA GLU A 54 -12.01 -1.61 -2.21
C GLU A 54 -11.38 -0.26 -2.62
N TRP A 55 -10.90 0.52 -1.66
CA TRP A 55 -10.16 1.75 -1.94
C TRP A 55 -8.81 1.43 -2.59
N ILE A 56 -8.06 0.47 -2.03
CA ILE A 56 -6.78 0.04 -2.61
C ILE A 56 -6.97 -0.45 -4.05
N LYS A 57 -8.01 -1.26 -4.31
CA LYS A 57 -8.32 -1.76 -5.66
C LYS A 57 -8.67 -0.64 -6.64
N THR A 58 -9.40 0.38 -6.17
CA THR A 58 -9.73 1.56 -6.98
C THR A 58 -8.47 2.33 -7.35
N ILE A 59 -7.55 2.52 -6.39
CA ILE A 59 -6.24 3.14 -6.63
C ILE A 59 -5.43 2.32 -7.62
N ASN A 60 -5.29 1.02 -7.40
CA ASN A 60 -4.51 0.13 -8.26
C ASN A 60 -5.02 0.12 -9.70
N THR A 61 -6.33 0.19 -9.90
CA THR A 61 -6.91 0.27 -11.26
C THR A 61 -6.42 1.54 -12.00
N ILE A 62 -6.32 2.66 -11.30
CA ILE A 62 -5.95 3.96 -11.90
C ILE A 62 -4.43 4.10 -12.01
N TRP A 63 -3.70 3.72 -10.97
CA TRP A 63 -2.23 3.80 -10.94
C TRP A 63 -1.58 2.79 -11.89
N GLN A 64 -2.22 1.65 -12.17
CA GLN A 64 -1.68 0.70 -13.14
C GLN A 64 -1.50 1.32 -14.53
N GLU A 65 -2.43 2.19 -14.96
CA GLU A 65 -2.30 2.93 -16.22
C GLU A 65 -1.11 3.91 -16.21
N GLN A 66 -0.69 4.34 -15.02
CA GLN A 66 0.45 5.23 -14.79
C GLN A 66 1.76 4.47 -14.52
N GLY A 67 1.73 3.13 -14.47
CA GLY A 67 2.90 2.30 -14.19
C GLY A 67 3.23 2.14 -12.70
N PHE A 68 2.28 2.40 -11.80
CA PHE A 68 2.43 2.25 -10.35
C PHE A 68 1.35 1.36 -9.76
N CYS A 69 1.56 0.89 -8.54
CA CYS A 69 0.54 0.20 -7.75
C CYS A 69 0.86 0.30 -6.26
N LEU A 70 -0.16 0.13 -5.44
CA LEU A 70 -0.08 -0.23 -4.04
C LEU A 70 0.19 -1.72 -3.91
N MET A 71 1.29 -2.03 -3.24
CA MET A 71 1.67 -3.38 -2.88
C MET A 71 1.40 -3.58 -1.40
N GLN A 72 0.81 -4.71 -1.04
CA GLN A 72 0.55 -5.10 0.34
C GLN A 72 1.64 -6.04 0.82
N MET A 73 2.08 -5.81 2.05
CA MET A 73 2.82 -6.78 2.85
C MET A 73 1.83 -7.57 3.68
N TYR A 74 1.86 -8.88 3.53
CA TYR A 74 1.05 -9.77 4.34
C TYR A 74 1.54 -9.75 5.78
N ILE A 75 0.64 -9.40 6.68
CA ILE A 75 0.80 -9.56 8.10
C ILE A 75 -0.30 -10.51 8.58
N ASP A 76 0.00 -11.33 9.58
CA ASP A 76 -0.98 -12.22 10.22
C ASP A 76 -1.89 -11.40 11.15
N SER A 77 -2.63 -10.46 10.56
CA SER A 77 -3.49 -9.47 11.22
C SER A 77 -4.63 -9.07 10.29
N ASP A 78 -5.69 -8.50 10.85
CA ASP A 78 -6.82 -7.93 10.11
C ASP A 78 -6.50 -6.52 9.55
N SER A 79 -5.24 -6.12 9.53
CA SER A 79 -4.77 -4.81 9.06
C SER A 79 -4.00 -4.93 7.74
N TYR A 80 -3.96 -3.84 6.99
CA TYR A 80 -3.33 -3.75 5.68
C TYR A 80 -2.06 -2.92 5.78
N VAL A 81 -0.89 -3.53 5.57
CA VAL A 81 0.37 -2.79 5.43
C VAL A 81 0.64 -2.58 3.96
N ILE A 82 0.60 -1.33 3.49
CA ILE A 82 0.73 -1.02 2.07
C ILE A 82 1.80 0.03 1.79
N PHE A 83 2.32 0.01 0.56
CA PHE A 83 3.24 1.02 0.05
C PHE A 83 3.13 1.17 -1.48
N PRO A 84 3.27 2.40 -2.01
CA PRO A 84 3.41 2.63 -3.45
C PRO A 84 4.72 2.07 -4.02
N ILE A 85 4.64 1.45 -5.19
CA ILE A 85 5.79 0.96 -5.97
C ILE A 85 5.52 1.06 -7.48
N GLU A 86 6.57 1.14 -8.29
CA GLU A 86 6.48 0.95 -9.74
C GLU A 86 6.00 -0.47 -10.07
N ALA A 87 5.02 -0.58 -10.97
CA ALA A 87 4.45 -1.85 -11.40
C ALA A 87 5.51 -2.81 -11.98
N SER A 88 6.57 -2.27 -12.60
CA SER A 88 7.69 -3.05 -13.15
C SER A 88 8.54 -3.77 -12.10
N LYS A 89 8.47 -3.36 -10.82
CA LYS A 89 9.26 -3.92 -9.71
C LYS A 89 8.49 -4.95 -8.88
N THR A 90 7.21 -5.14 -9.16
CA THR A 90 6.32 -6.02 -8.39
C THR A 90 6.78 -7.48 -8.42
N GLU A 91 6.98 -8.06 -9.62
CA GLU A 91 7.42 -9.46 -9.79
C GLU A 91 8.77 -9.74 -9.09
N PHE A 92 9.70 -8.79 -9.18
CA PHE A 92 10.98 -8.87 -8.48
C PHE A 92 10.75 -8.94 -6.96
N LEU A 93 9.93 -8.04 -6.42
CA LEU A 93 9.71 -7.96 -4.98
C LEU A 93 8.95 -9.18 -4.43
N GLU A 94 7.93 -9.67 -5.13
CA GLU A 94 7.20 -10.91 -4.77
C GLU A 94 8.11 -12.14 -4.76
N THR A 95 9.14 -12.16 -5.61
CA THR A 95 10.11 -13.26 -5.68
C THR A 95 11.14 -13.18 -4.58
N GLU A 96 11.72 -11.99 -4.36
CA GLU A 96 12.79 -11.80 -3.38
C GLU A 96 12.28 -11.84 -1.93
N SER A 97 11.04 -11.40 -1.67
CA SER A 97 10.49 -11.42 -0.31
C SER A 97 10.39 -12.82 0.28
N LYS A 98 10.07 -13.81 -0.58
CA LYS A 98 10.00 -15.22 -0.18
C LYS A 98 11.33 -15.73 0.40
N LYS A 99 12.46 -15.14 -0.02
CA LYS A 99 13.79 -15.51 0.50
C LYS A 99 14.03 -15.03 1.93
N ILE A 100 13.29 -14.00 2.37
CA ILE A 100 13.34 -13.46 3.73
C ILE A 100 12.11 -13.87 4.57
N ASN A 101 11.31 -14.83 4.07
CA ASN A 101 10.05 -15.27 4.68
C ASN A 101 8.99 -14.17 4.81
N GLU A 102 9.06 -13.14 3.96
CA GLU A 102 8.03 -12.11 3.83
C GLU A 102 7.19 -12.37 2.58
N MET A 103 5.93 -11.95 2.60
CA MET A 103 5.04 -12.08 1.44
C MET A 103 4.50 -10.71 1.06
N PHE A 104 4.87 -10.25 -0.14
CA PHE A 104 4.23 -9.11 -0.77
C PHE A 104 3.32 -9.57 -1.90
N MET A 105 2.26 -8.81 -2.14
CA MET A 105 1.33 -9.05 -3.24
C MET A 105 0.68 -7.74 -3.69
N ILE A 106 0.30 -7.67 -4.96
CA ILE A 106 -0.57 -6.61 -5.46
C ILE A 106 -1.99 -6.88 -4.95
N CYS A 107 -2.66 -5.83 -4.45
CA CYS A 107 -4.06 -5.87 -4.05
C CYS A 107 -5.02 -5.68 -5.24
#